data_AF-A0A257TGS3-F1
#
_entry.id   AF-A0A257TGS3-F1
#
_cell.length_a   1.000
_cell.length_b   1.000
_cell.length_c   1.000
_cell.angle_alpha   90.00
_cell.angle_beta   90.00
_cell.angle_gamma   90.00
#
_symmetry.space_group_name_H-M   'P 1'
#
loop_
_entity.id
_entity.type
_entity.pdbx_description
1 polymer ?
#
loop_
_entity_poly.entity_id
_entity_poly.type
_entity_poly.pdbx_seq_one_letter_code
_entity_poly.pdbx_strand_id
1 'polypeptide(L)' 'MEDIIRALGTDEFARLRVGIGSPPDGWDPVNYVLGKFSKDEREEVELAVVRAADAVVVWAREGIGPCMNQYNV' A
#
# COMPACT_ATOMS: atom_id res chain seq x y z
N MET A 1 -11.75 2.36 -2.60
CA MET A 1 -11.53 3.55 -1.75
C MET A 1 -12.77 4.43 -1.71
N GLU A 2 -13.33 4.77 -2.87
CA GLU A 2 -14.55 5.58 -3.00
C GLU A 2 -15.70 5.11 -2.11
N ASP A 3 -15.91 3.79 -1.99
CA ASP A 3 -16.99 3.25 -1.15
C ASP A 3 -16.83 3.60 0.34
N ILE A 4 -15.61 3.53 0.88
CA ILE A 4 -15.31 3.88 2.28
C ILE A 4 -15.53 5.38 2.51
N ILE A 5 -15.03 6.24 1.61
CA ILE A 5 -15.20 7.69 1.71
C ILE A 5 -16.69 8.06 1.63
N ARG A 6 -17.42 7.44 0.70
CA ARG A 6 -18.87 7.63 0.56
C ARG A 6 -19.63 7.20 1.83
N ALA A 7 -19.24 6.08 2.43
CA ALA A 7 -19.88 5.57 3.65
C ALA A 7 -19.58 6.43 4.89
N LEU A 8 -18.36 6.98 5.01
CA LEU A 8 -17.94 7.80 6.14
C LEU A 8 -18.28 9.29 5.98
N GLY A 9 -18.48 9.76 4.75
CA GLY A 9 -18.66 11.19 4.43
C GLY A 9 -17.40 12.02 4.58
N THR A 10 -16.23 11.40 4.76
CA THR A 10 -14.94 12.05 4.96
C THR A 10 -13.80 11.17 4.43
N ASP A 11 -12.69 11.79 4.05
CA ASP A 11 -11.42 11.16 3.70
C ASP A 11 -10.34 11.32 4.78
N GLU A 12 -10.68 11.92 5.92
CA GLU A 12 -9.83 12.21 7.08
C GLU A 12 -9.50 10.95 7.91
N PHE A 13 -9.05 9.90 7.24
CA PHE A 13 -8.52 8.70 7.87
C PHE A 13 -7.19 8.32 7.25
N ALA A 14 -6.26 7.93 8.11
CA ALA A 14 -4.94 7.51 7.68
C ALA A 14 -4.99 6.15 6.97
N ARG A 15 -4.02 5.94 6.07
CA ARG A 15 -3.92 4.76 5.21
C ARG A 15 -2.46 4.36 5.04
N LEU A 16 -2.17 3.06 5.09
CA LEU A 16 -0.89 2.52 4.66
C LEU A 16 -0.96 2.21 3.16
N ARG A 17 -0.05 2.77 2.37
CA ARG A 17 0.03 2.53 0.93
C ARG A 17 1.22 1.64 0.63
N VAL A 18 0.97 0.52 -0.05
CA VAL A 18 2.01 -0.35 -0.59
C VAL A 18 2.03 -0.13 -2.10
N GLY A 19 3.17 0.34 -2.62
CA GLY A 19 3.32 0.57 -4.05
C GLY A 19 3.40 -0.74 -4.81
N ILE A 20 2.73 -0.82 -5.95
CA ILE A 20 2.79 -1.97 -6.87
C ILE A 20 3.51 -1.63 -8.18
N GLY A 21 4.10 -0.43 -8.28
CA GLY A 21 4.65 0.12 -9.52
C GLY A 21 3.62 0.85 -10.38
N SER A 22 4.01 1.14 -11.61
CA SER A 22 3.16 1.77 -12.63
C SER A 22 2.96 0.80 -13.80
N PRO A 23 1.78 0.79 -14.43
CA PRO A 23 1.56 -0.01 -15.63
C PRO A 23 2.55 0.40 -16.73
N PRO A 24 3.12 -0.55 -17.48
CA PRO A 24 3.92 -0.25 -18.67
C PRO A 24 3.13 0.54 -19.71
N ASP A 25 3.83 1.28 -20.58
CA ASP A 25 3.18 2.05 -21.64
C ASP A 25 2.25 1.17 -22.50
N GLY A 26 1.01 1.64 -22.68
CA GLY A 26 -0.02 0.94 -23.45
C GLY A 26 -0.77 -0.17 -22.70
N TRP A 27 -0.45 -0.41 -21.42
CA TRP A 27 -1.25 -1.31 -20.58
C TRP A 27 -2.50 -0.64 -20.02
N ASP A 28 -3.59 -1.40 -19.97
CA ASP A 28 -4.80 -1.01 -19.25
C ASP A 28 -4.54 -1.04 -17.73
N PRO A 29 -4.80 0.07 -17.01
CA PRO A 29 -4.54 0.14 -15.57
C PRO A 29 -5.35 -0.85 -14.73
N VAL A 30 -6.58 -1.19 -15.15
CA VAL A 30 -7.43 -2.14 -14.41
C VAL A 30 -6.83 -3.53 -14.50
N ASN A 31 -6.39 -3.94 -15.69
CA ASN A 31 -5.71 -5.21 -15.90
C ASN A 31 -4.38 -5.30 -15.15
N TYR A 32 -3.63 -4.19 -15.04
CA TYR A 32 -2.40 -4.16 -14.25
C TYR A 32 -2.68 -4.42 -12.76
N VAL A 33 -3.69 -3.77 -12.18
CA VAL A 33 -4.06 -3.94 -10.76
C VAL A 33 -4.60 -5.35 -10.47
N LEU A 34 -5.33 -5.96 -11.40
CA LEU A 34 -5.89 -7.31 -11.26
C LEU A 34 -4.91 -8.42 -11.69
N GLY A 35 -3.77 -8.04 -12.25
CA GLY A 35 -2.73 -8.93 -12.73
C GLY A 35 -1.98 -9.65 -11.61
N LYS A 36 -1.11 -10.58 -12.01
CA LYS A 36 -0.18 -11.24 -11.09
C LYS A 36 1.19 -10.60 -11.25
N PHE A 37 1.91 -10.47 -10.14
CA PHE A 37 3.33 -10.15 -10.16
C PHE A 37 4.12 -11.20 -10.94
N SER A 38 5.11 -10.74 -11.69
CA SER A 38 6.09 -11.58 -12.35
C SER A 38 6.97 -12.31 -11.33
N LYS A 39 7.80 -13.25 -11.79
CA LYS A 39 8.76 -13.94 -10.91
C LYS A 39 9.81 -12.98 -10.34
N ASP A 40 10.20 -12.00 -11.14
CA ASP A 40 11.27 -11.06 -10.78
C ASP A 40 10.77 -10.02 -9.77
N GLU A 41 9.49 -9.65 -9.82
CA GLU A 41 8.85 -8.75 -8.85
C GLU A 41 8.49 -9.44 -7.52
N ARG A 42 8.43 -10.77 -7.51
CA ARG A 42 7.86 -11.53 -6.39
C ARG A 42 8.63 -11.33 -5.08
N GLU A 43 9.96 -11.32 -5.15
CA GLU A 43 10.80 -11.12 -3.97
C GLU A 43 10.61 -9.70 -3.39
N GLU A 44 10.54 -8.68 -4.24
CA GLU A 44 10.31 -7.30 -3.83
C GLU A 44 8.94 -7.13 -3.17
N VAL A 45 7.90 -7.75 -3.73
CA VAL A 45 6.54 -7.73 -3.19
C VAL A 45 6.47 -8.44 -1.84
N GLU A 46 7.11 -9.60 -1.70
CA GLU A 46 7.16 -10.34 -0.43
C GLU A 46 7.84 -9.49 0.65
N LEU A 47 8.94 -8.81 0.32
CA LEU A 47 9.62 -7.88 1.23
C LEU A 47 8.72 -6.68 1.59
N ALA A 48 8.03 -6.10 0.61
CA ALA A 48 7.11 -4.99 0.81
C ALA A 48 5.94 -5.37 1.74
N VAL A 49 5.40 -6.58 1.61
CA VAL A 49 4.33 -7.12 2.47
C VAL A 49 4.82 -7.28 3.91
N VAL A 50 6.01 -7.86 4.13
CA VAL A 50 6.59 -8.00 5.47
C VAL A 50 6.81 -6.62 6.10
N ARG A 51 7.43 -5.70 5.36
CA ARG A 51 7.67 -4.32 5.84
C ARG A 51 6.35 -3.60 6.16
N ALA A 52 5.30 -3.80 5.37
CA ALA A 52 3.98 -3.24 5.62
C ALA A 52 3.33 -3.85 6.87
N ALA A 53 3.47 -5.16 7.10
CA ALA A 53 2.97 -5.82 8.30
C ALA A 53 3.62 -5.25 9.57
N ASP A 54 4.94 -5.06 9.56
CA ASP A 54 5.65 -4.45 10.67
C ASP A 54 5.20 -2.99 10.90
N ALA A 55 5.00 -2.23 9.82
CA ALA A 55 4.49 -0.86 9.90
C ALA A 55 3.10 -0.79 10.56
N VAL A 56 2.20 -1.72 10.24
CA VAL A 56 0.88 -1.79 10.90
C VAL A 56 1.01 -2.05 12.39
N VAL A 57 1.96 -2.90 12.81
CA VAL A 57 2.21 -3.17 14.24
C VAL A 57 2.72 -1.93 14.96
N VAL A 58 3.70 -1.22 14.38
CA VAL A 58 4.23 0.02 14.95
C VAL A 58 3.14 1.10 15.01
N TRP A 59 2.39 1.27 13.93
CA TRP A 59 1.28 2.23 13.90
C TRP A 59 0.24 1.93 14.98
N ALA A 60 -0.18 0.67 15.14
CA ALA A 60 -1.17 0.29 16.14
C ALA A 60 -0.69 0.50 17.59
N ARG A 61 0.63 0.40 17.84
CA ARG A 61 1.22 0.51 19.19
C ARG A 61 1.69 1.91 19.56
N GLU A 62 2.28 2.60 18.60
CA GLU A 62 3.05 3.84 18.82
C GLU A 62 2.40 5.06 18.12
N GLY A 63 1.43 4.82 17.26
CA GLY A 63 0.73 5.86 16.49
C GLY A 63 1.37 6.18 15.15
N ILE A 64 0.72 7.08 14.41
CA ILE A 64 1.06 7.34 12.99
C ILE A 64 2.39 8.08 12.82
N GLY A 65 2.73 9.02 13.70
CA GLY A 65 3.94 9.84 13.60
C GLY A 65 5.22 8.99 13.63
N PRO A 66 5.44 8.17 14.68
CA PRO A 66 6.58 7.26 14.75
C PRO A 66 6.64 6.29 13.57
N CYS A 67 5.49 5.69 13.20
CA CYS A 67 5.41 4.80 12.05
C CYS A 67 5.85 5.49 10.75
N MET A 68 5.37 6.70 10.47
CA MET A 68 5.74 7.43 9.26
C MET A 68 7.25 7.72 9.21
N ASN A 69 7.83 8.16 10.32
CA ASN A 69 9.27 8.45 10.38
C ASN A 69 10.15 7.22 10.13
N GLN A 70 9.70 6.03 10.56
CA GLN A 70 10.45 4.80 10.40
C GLN A 70 10.29 4.17 9.00
N TYR A 71 9.09 4.25 8.41
CA TYR A 71 8.77 3.48 7.20
C TYR A 71 8.75 4.32 5.91
N ASN A 72 8.55 5.64 5.96
CA ASN A 72 8.47 6.52 4.78
C ASN A 72 9.79 7.23 4.44
N VAL A 73 10.92 6.57 4.68
CA VAL A 73 12.27 7.10 4.38
C VAL A 73 12.57 7.08 2.89
#